data_AF-A0A7K4NLD5-F1
#
_entry.id   AF-A0A7K4NLD5-F1
#
_cell.length_a   1.000
_cell.length_b   1.000
_cell.length_c   1.000
_cell.angle_alpha   90.00
_cell.angle_beta   90.00
_cell.angle_gamma   90.00
#
_symmetry.space_group_name_H-M   'P 1'
#
loop_
_entity.id
_entity.type
_entity.pdbx_description
1 polymer ?
#
loop_
_entity_poly.entity_id
_entity_poly.type
_entity_poly.pdbx_seq_one_letter_code
_entity_poly.pdbx_strand_id
1 'polypeptide(L)' 'MVLPLIDENKPKCYLCHETFENMVDLKKHQESSHKEFFDKDEKYDTKN' A
#
# COMPACT_ATOMS: atom_id res chain seq x y z
N MET A 1 25.36 15.43 4.34
CA MET A 1 24.68 14.13 4.40
C MET A 1 23.68 14.14 3.26
N VAL A 2 23.88 13.30 2.24
CA VAL A 2 22.99 13.25 1.08
C VAL A 2 21.73 12.48 1.47
N LEU A 3 20.57 13.10 1.32
CA LEU A 3 19.30 12.39 1.46
C LEU A 3 19.25 11.37 0.30
N PRO A 4 19.16 10.06 0.57
CA PRO A 4 19.00 9.10 -0.50
C PRO A 4 17.72 9.45 -1.25
N LEU A 5 17.83 9.58 -2.57
CA LEU A 5 16.72 9.63 -3.51
C LEU A 5 16.00 8.28 -3.42
N ILE A 6 15.27 8.07 -2.33
CA ILE A 6 14.30 6.99 -2.26
C ILE A 6 13.31 7.38 -3.35
N ASP A 7 13.05 6.48 -4.30
CA ASP A 7 11.97 6.61 -5.26
C ASP A 7 10.64 6.63 -4.47
N GLU A 8 10.33 7.78 -3.87
CA GLU A 8 9.15 8.03 -3.02
C GLU A 8 7.83 7.86 -3.79
N ASN A 9 7.91 7.70 -5.12
CA ASN A 9 6.77 7.44 -5.98
C ASN A 9 6.32 5.99 -6.01
N LYS A 10 7.12 5.03 -5.50
CA LYS A 10 6.73 3.62 -5.55
C LYS A 10 5.85 3.26 -4.35
N PRO A 11 4.61 2.80 -4.57
CA PRO A 11 3.75 2.35 -3.49
C PRO A 11 4.39 1.16 -2.79
N LYS A 12 4.55 1.24 -1.47
CA LYS A 12 5.06 0.14 -0.64
C LYS A 12 4.04 -0.29 0.38
N CYS A 13 3.96 -1.58 0.66
CA CYS A 13 3.12 -2.10 1.71
C CYS A 13 3.76 -1.78 3.05
N TYR A 14 3.05 -1.09 3.94
CA TYR A 14 3.55 -0.73 5.27
C TYR A 14 3.55 -1.92 6.24
N LEU A 15 2.85 -3.00 5.90
CA LEU A 15 2.77 -4.21 6.74
C LEU A 15 3.95 -5.15 6.51
N CYS A 16 4.34 -5.36 5.25
CA CYS A 16 5.44 -6.25 4.89
C CYS A 16 6.65 -5.55 4.26
N HIS A 17 6.59 -4.23 4.06
CA HIS A 17 7.62 -3.42 3.40
C HIS A 17 7.92 -3.80 1.95
N GLU A 18 7.04 -4.57 1.29
CA GLU A 18 7.15 -4.90 -0.13
C GLU A 18 6.88 -3.67 -1.00
N THR A 19 7.76 -3.40 -1.96
CA THR A 19 7.61 -2.29 -2.92
C THR A 19 6.93 -2.78 -4.18
N PHE A 20 5.93 -2.04 -4.65
CA PHE A 20 5.17 -2.32 -5.85
C PHE A 20 5.41 -1.26 -6.92
N GLU A 21 5.15 -1.64 -8.16
CA GLU A 21 5.25 -0.71 -9.29
C GLU A 21 4.01 0.20 -9.38
N ASN A 22 2.84 -0.30 -8.96
CA ASN A 22 1.56 0.41 -9.05
C ASN A 22 0.74 0.30 -7.76
N MET A 23 -0.13 1.28 -7.53
CA MET A 23 -1.07 1.25 -6.40
C MET A 23 -2.05 0.07 -6.49
N VAL A 24 -2.36 -0.39 -7.71
CA VAL A 24 -3.23 -1.54 -7.95
C VAL A 24 -2.61 -2.83 -7.42
N ASP A 25 -1.32 -3.06 -7.72
CA ASP A 25 -0.60 -4.23 -7.22
C ASP A 25 -0.44 -4.17 -5.70
N LEU A 26 -0.13 -2.98 -5.15
CA LEU A 26 -0.10 -2.77 -3.71
C LEU A 26 -1.46 -3.10 -3.07
N LYS A 27 -2.56 -2.58 -3.63
CA LYS A 27 -3.89 -2.79 -3.08
C LYS A 27 -4.28 -4.27 -3.15
N LYS A 28 -4.03 -4.94 -4.27
CA LYS A 28 -4.25 -6.40 -4.41
C LYS A 28 -3.41 -7.20 -3.42
N HIS A 29 -2.16 -6.82 -3.22
CA HIS A 29 -1.31 -7.45 -2.23
C HIS A 29 -1.87 -7.24 -0.82
N GLN A 30 -2.30 -6.02 -0.50
CA GLN A 30 -2.93 -5.70 0.79
C GLN A 30 -4.23 -6.49 1.00
N GLU A 31 -5.07 -6.64 -0.02
CA GLU A 31 -6.32 -7.40 0.04
C GLU A 31 -6.13 -8.93 0.02
N SER A 32 -5.00 -9.43 -0.48
CA SER A 32 -4.72 -10.88 -0.57
C SER A 32 -3.82 -11.36 0.56
N SER A 33 -2.66 -10.73 0.73
CA SER A 33 -1.64 -11.06 1.75
C SER A 33 -1.97 -10.49 3.12
N HIS A 34 -2.65 -9.34 3.16
CA HIS A 34 -3.07 -8.69 4.40
C HIS A 34 -4.59 -8.55 4.47
N LYS A 35 -5.30 -9.50 3.84
CA LYS A 35 -6.76 -9.51 3.78
C LYS A 35 -7.37 -9.22 5.14
N GLU A 36 -6.88 -9.88 6.19
CA GLU A 36 -7.40 -9.75 7.57
C GLU A 36 -7.33 -8.32 8.14
N PHE A 37 -6.44 -7.47 7.60
CA PHE A 37 -6.32 -6.05 7.96
C PHE A 37 -7.24 -5.15 7.14
N PHE A 38 -7.51 -5.49 5.88
CA PHE A 38 -8.32 -4.68 4.96
C PHE A 38 -9.79 -5.13 4.84
N ASP A 39 -10.09 -6.37 5.22
CA ASP A 39 -11.43 -6.98 5.22
C ASP A 39 -12.36 -6.32 6.25
N LYS A 40 -11.81 -5.51 7.18
CA LYS A 40 -12.59 -4.77 8.18
C LYS A 40 -13.12 -3.42 7.71
N ASP A 41 -12.69 -2.92 6.54
CA ASP A 41 -13.06 -1.59 6.05
C ASP A 41 -13.97 -1.64 4.81
N GLU A 42 -15.12 -2.30 4.93
CA GLU A 42 -16.26 -2.08 4.03
C GLU A 42 -17.00 -0.74 4.33
N LYS A 43 -16.33 0.26 4.94
CA LYS A 43 -16.96 1.56 5.24
C LYS A 43 -15.98 2.74 5.28
N TYR A 44 -15.24 2.99 4.19
CA TYR A 44 -14.83 4.37 3.93
C TYR A 44 -14.69 4.64 2.43
N ASP A 45 -15.84 4.72 1.76
CA ASP A 45 -16.00 5.57 0.58
C ASP A 45 -15.63 7.00 1.00
N THR A 46 -14.43 7.46 0.64
CA THR A 46 -14.07 8.87 0.75
C THR A 46 -14.83 9.63 -0.32
N LYS A 47 -16.09 9.93 -0.01
CA LYS A 47 -16.84 11.00 -0.64
C LYS A 47 -16.47 12.30 0.05
N ASN A 48 -15.60 13.08 -0.58
CA ASN A 48 -15.66 14.54 -0.51
C ASN A 48 -15.04 15.20 -1.74
#